data_AF-A0A2N7YDL0-F1
#
_entry.id   AF-A0A2N7YDL0-F1
#
_cell.length_a   1.000
_cell.length_b   1.000
_cell.length_c   1.000
_cell.angle_alpha   90.00
_cell.angle_beta   90.00
_cell.angle_gamma   90.00
#
_symmetry.space_group_name_H-M   'P 1'
#
loop_
_entity.id
_entity.type
_entity.pdbx_description
1 polymer ?
#
loop_
_entity_poly.entity_id
_entity_poly.type
_entity_poly.pdbx_seq_one_letter_code
_entity_poly.pdbx_strand_id
1 'polypeptide(L)'
;HETYIVAQTRDGMVIVDQHAAHERLVYERMKAEMAEGAVARQALLLPEVVELDPAEAERIIARAEELAELGLIVEPFGAGAVLVRETPA
;
A
#
# COMPACT_ATOMS: atom_id res chain seq x y z
N HIS A 1 -22.05 7.79 -4.73
CA HIS A 1 -22.64 7.65 -3.39
C HIS A 1 -21.77 6.66 -2.61
N GLU A 2 -20.66 7.10 -2.01
CA GLU A 2 -19.74 6.25 -1.20
C GLU A 2 -18.63 7.10 -0.54
N THR A 3 -18.93 8.37 -0.23
CA THR A 3 -17.88 9.37 0.06
C THR A 3 -17.83 9.73 1.55
N TYR A 4 -18.94 9.60 2.26
CA TYR A 4 -19.05 10.06 3.65
C TYR A 4 -19.71 9.04 4.57
N ILE A 5 -19.11 8.83 5.73
CA ILE A 5 -19.71 8.13 6.87
C ILE A 5 -20.35 9.18 7.78
N VAL A 6 -21.62 8.99 8.12
CA VAL A 6 -22.34 9.86 9.06
C VAL A 6 -22.57 9.11 10.37
N ALA A 7 -22.17 9.71 11.49
CA ALA A 7 -22.32 9.15 12.82
C ALA A 7 -22.89 10.19 13.79
N GLN A 8 -23.68 9.76 14.77
CA GLN A 8 -24.19 10.61 15.84
C GLN A 8 -23.39 10.38 17.12
N THR A 9 -22.99 11.47 17.78
CA THR A 9 -22.33 11.48 19.08
C THR A 9 -23.23 12.15 20.12
N ARG A 10 -22.81 12.14 21.39
CA ARG A 10 -23.55 12.81 22.48
C ARG A 10 -23.66 14.32 22.27
N ASP A 11 -22.71 14.90 21.54
CA ASP A 11 -22.57 16.35 21.36
C ASP A 11 -23.05 16.83 19.97
N GLY A 12 -23.46 15.91 19.07
CA GLY A 12 -23.97 16.29 17.76
C GLY A 12 -23.79 15.22 16.68
N MET A 13 -23.69 15.67 15.42
CA MET A 13 -23.50 14.82 14.25
C MET A 13 -22.07 15.01 13.71
N VAL A 14 -21.43 13.91 13.33
CA VAL A 14 -20.09 13.86 12.72
C VAL A 14 -20.22 13.30 11.31
N ILE A 15 -19.57 13.96 10.36
CA ILE A 15 -19.48 13.53 8.96
C ILE A 15 -17.99 13.31 8.66
N VAL A 16 -17.65 12.11 8.21
CA VAL A 16 -16.27 11.70 7.93
C VAL A 16 -16.13 11.37 6.46
N ASP A 17 -15.13 11.94 5.80
CA ASP A 17 -14.73 11.49 4.46
C ASP A 17 -14.09 10.10 4.55
N GLN A 18 -14.71 9.11 3.93
CA GLN A 18 -14.29 7.72 4.03
C GLN A 18 -12.89 7.50 3.44
N HIS A 19 -12.56 8.16 2.33
CA HIS A 19 -11.28 7.99 1.65
C HIS A 19 -10.17 8.60 2.49
N ALA A 20 -10.33 9.85 2.93
CA ALA A 20 -9.34 10.52 3.76
C ALA A 20 -9.13 9.84 5.12
N ALA A 21 -10.21 9.32 5.72
CA ALA A 21 -10.12 8.57 6.98
C ALA A 21 -9.40 7.23 6.78
N HIS A 22 -9.69 6.51 5.69
CA HIS A 22 -9.03 5.25 5.37
C HIS A 22 -7.52 5.46 5.12
N GLU A 23 -7.16 6.43 4.28
CA GLU A 23 -5.76 6.76 3.99
C GLU A 23 -4.99 7.17 5.25
N ARG A 24 -5.59 8.00 6.12
CA ARG A 24 -4.96 8.38 7.39
C ARG A 24 -4.72 7.17 8.29
N LEU A 25 -5.69 6.26 8.39
CA LEU A 25 -5.57 5.07 9.23
C LEU A 25 -4.47 4.13 8.73
N VAL A 26 -4.45 3.85 7.42
CA VAL A 26 -3.41 3.02 6.79
C VAL A 26 -2.03 3.64 6.97
N TYR A 27 -1.89 4.94 6.74
CA TYR A 27 -0.62 5.65 6.90
C TYR A 27 -0.08 5.60 8.34
N GLU A 28 -0.90 5.93 9.36
CA GLU A 28 -0.43 5.91 10.75
C GLU A 28 -0.11 4.47 11.21
N ARG A 29 -0.85 3.47 10.72
CA ARG A 29 -0.55 2.05 10.99
C ARG A 29 0.80 1.66 10.40
N MET A 30 1.02 1.90 9.10
CA MET A 30 2.31 1.60 8.46
C MET A 30 3.46 2.33 9.15
N LYS A 31 3.27 3.60 9.53
CA LYS A 31 4.28 4.38 10.25
C LYS A 31 4.61 3.79 11.62
N ALA A 32 3.63 3.28 12.35
CA ALA A 32 3.85 2.58 13.62
C ALA A 32 4.60 1.26 13.41
N GLU A 33 4.17 0.45 12.44
CA GLU A 33 4.81 -0.84 12.12
C GLU A 33 6.28 -0.65 11.64
N MET A 34 6.55 0.40 10.86
CA MET A 34 7.92 0.78 10.48
C MET A 34 8.78 1.16 11.69
N ALA A 35 8.21 1.86 12.68
CA ALA A 35 8.92 2.20 13.91
C ALA A 35 9.21 0.97 14.79
N GLU A 36 8.38 -0.07 14.68
CA GLU A 36 8.53 -1.36 15.38
C GLU A 36 9.42 -2.36 14.62
N GLY A 37 9.86 -2.01 13.40
CA GLY A 37 10.94 -2.67 12.66
C GLY A 37 10.51 -3.52 11.47
N ALA A 38 9.21 -3.72 11.22
CA ALA A 38 8.72 -4.39 10.01
C ALA A 38 7.25 -4.07 9.75
N VAL A 39 6.92 -3.74 8.51
CA VAL A 39 5.53 -3.64 8.03
C VAL A 39 4.95 -5.05 7.83
N ALA A 40 3.73 -5.26 8.31
CA ALA A 40 3.03 -6.52 8.09
C ALA A 40 2.76 -6.72 6.60
N ARG A 41 2.98 -7.94 6.11
CA ARG A 41 2.91 -8.26 4.67
C ARG A 41 1.96 -9.42 4.41
N GLN A 42 1.23 -9.31 3.32
CA GLN A 42 0.29 -10.30 2.82
C GLN A 42 0.75 -10.78 1.45
N ALA A 43 1.01 -12.09 1.34
CA ALA A 43 1.29 -12.72 0.05
C ALA A 43 0.03 -12.78 -0.80
N LEU A 44 0.16 -12.46 -2.09
CA LEU A 44 -0.91 -12.60 -3.06
C LEU A 44 -1.11 -14.08 -3.41
N LEU A 45 -2.36 -14.50 -3.57
CA LEU A 45 -2.69 -15.87 -4.01
C LEU A 45 -2.12 -16.18 -5.39
N LEU A 46 -2.10 -15.16 -6.25
CA LEU A 46 -1.49 -15.17 -7.57
C LEU A 46 -0.64 -13.90 -7.69
N PRO A 47 0.65 -14.00 -8.07
CA PRO A 47 1.45 -12.81 -8.36
C PRO A 47 0.79 -11.96 -9.46
N GLU A 48 0.86 -10.65 -9.30
CA GLU A 48 0.31 -9.70 -10.26
C GLU A 48 1.44 -9.15 -11.14
N VAL A 49 1.24 -9.14 -12.46
CA VAL A 49 2.19 -8.55 -13.42
C VAL A 49 1.78 -7.12 -13.68
N VAL A 50 2.68 -6.18 -13.43
CA VAL A 50 2.48 -4.76 -13.69
C VAL A 50 3.36 -4.36 -14.87
N GLU A 51 2.74 -4.04 -16.00
CA GLU A 51 3.42 -3.53 -17.20
C GLU A 51 3.83 -2.07 -16.99
N LEU A 52 5.06 -1.77 -17.38
CA LEU A 52 5.72 -0.48 -17.16
C LEU A 52 6.64 -0.19 -18.33
N ASP A 53 6.96 1.09 -18.53
CA ASP A 53 8.06 1.44 -19.42
C ASP A 53 9.39 0.86 -18.86
N PRO A 54 10.32 0.38 -19.71
CA PRO A 54 11.51 -0.32 -19.23
C PRO A 54 12.38 0.46 -18.25
N ALA A 55 12.48 1.78 -18.48
CA ALA A 55 13.20 2.67 -17.58
C ALA A 55 12.52 2.82 -16.21
N GLU A 56 11.23 2.54 -16.09
CA GLU A 56 10.50 2.60 -14.82
C GLU A 56 10.58 1.28 -14.08
N ALA A 57 10.44 0.16 -14.79
CA ALA A 57 10.68 -1.17 -14.24
C ALA A 57 12.09 -1.24 -13.62
N GLU A 58 13.11 -0.74 -14.33
CA GLU A 58 14.48 -0.67 -13.81
C GLU A 58 14.58 0.19 -12.54
N ARG A 59 13.94 1.37 -12.50
CA ARG A 59 13.92 2.23 -11.31
C ARG A 59 13.26 1.56 -10.11
N ILE A 60 12.17 0.84 -10.33
CA ILE A 60 11.44 0.11 -9.26
C ILE A 60 12.31 -1.02 -8.73
N ILE A 61 12.89 -1.83 -9.61
CA ILE A 61 13.74 -2.97 -9.20
C ILE A 61 15.01 -2.48 -8.48
N ALA A 62 15.58 -1.34 -8.88
CA ALA A 62 16.70 -0.72 -8.17
C ALA A 62 16.37 -0.30 -6.72
N ARG A 63 15.08 -0.23 -6.36
CA ARG A 63 14.57 0.13 -5.03
C ARG A 63 13.80 -1.01 -4.38
N ALA A 64 13.93 -2.24 -4.88
CA ALA A 64 13.18 -3.40 -4.38
C ALA A 64 13.39 -3.66 -2.88
N GLU A 65 14.60 -3.42 -2.35
CA GLU A 65 14.88 -3.54 -0.92
C GLU A 65 14.12 -2.49 -0.09
N GLU A 66 14.12 -1.22 -0.51
CA GLU A 66 13.36 -0.15 0.15
C GLU A 66 11.85 -0.43 0.09
N LEU A 67 11.35 -0.95 -1.03
CA LEU A 67 9.95 -1.34 -1.17
C LEU A 67 9.61 -2.53 -0.27
N ALA A 68 10.54 -3.48 -0.09
CA ALA A 68 10.36 -4.61 0.81
C ALA A 68 10.25 -4.18 2.28
N GLU A 69 11.00 -3.17 2.71
CA GLU A 69 10.88 -2.57 4.05
C GLU A 69 9.48 -1.96 4.28
N LEU A 70 8.85 -1.47 3.20
CA LEU A 70 7.49 -0.94 3.21
C LEU A 70 6.42 -2.02 3.06
N GLY A 71 6.80 -3.30 2.94
CA GLY A 71 5.88 -4.45 2.79
C GLY A 71 5.49 -4.79 1.35
N LEU A 72 6.12 -4.18 0.34
CA LEU A 72 5.86 -4.43 -1.07
C LEU A 72 7.01 -5.22 -1.71
N ILE A 73 6.75 -6.47 -2.07
CA ILE A 73 7.76 -7.35 -2.70
C ILE A 73 7.55 -7.38 -4.20
N VAL A 74 8.56 -6.87 -4.92
CA VAL A 74 8.60 -6.82 -6.38
C VAL A 74 9.80 -7.58 -6.94
N GLU A 75 9.58 -8.28 -8.05
CA GLU A 75 10.61 -9.02 -8.78
C GLU A 75 10.63 -8.58 -10.26
N PRO A 76 11.80 -8.61 -10.92
CA PRO A 76 11.90 -8.26 -12.33
C PRO A 76 11.14 -9.28 -13.20
N PHE A 77 10.37 -8.79 -14.18
CA PHE A 77 9.66 -9.65 -15.12
C PHE A 77 9.84 -9.18 -16.57
N GLY A 78 10.97 -9.57 -17.16
CA GLY A 78 11.38 -9.04 -18.45
C GLY A 78 11.80 -7.57 -18.36
N ALA A 79 11.89 -6.88 -19.49
CA ALA A 79 12.39 -5.51 -19.53
C ALA A 79 11.33 -4.46 -19.19
N GLY A 80 10.04 -4.75 -19.40
CA GLY A 80 8.93 -3.77 -19.30
C GLY A 80 7.85 -4.19 -18.32
N ALA A 81 8.18 -4.97 -17.30
CA ALA A 81 7.23 -5.33 -16.26
C ALA A 81 7.91 -5.74 -14.96
N VAL A 82 7.15 -5.68 -13.87
CA VAL A 82 7.51 -6.20 -12.56
C VAL A 82 6.42 -7.15 -12.06
N LEU A 83 6.81 -8.16 -11.29
CA LEU A 83 5.92 -9.06 -10.59
C LEU A 83 5.75 -8.59 -9.15
N VAL A 84 4.51 -8.38 -8.70
CA VAL A 84 4.17 -8.13 -7.30
C VAL A 84 3.80 -9.46 -6.65
N ARG A 85 4.48 -9.82 -5.54
CA ARG A 85 4.22 -11.08 -4.82
C ARG A 85 3.58 -10.88 -3.46
N GLU A 86 3.96 -9.82 -2.77
CA GLU A 86 3.45 -9.48 -1.44
C GLU A 86 3.14 -7.99 -1.38
N THR A 87 2.08 -7.63 -0.67
CA THR A 87 1.67 -6.24 -0.39
C THR A 87 1.59 -6.01 1.12
N PRO A 88 1.61 -4.77 1.60
CA PRO A 88 1.31 -4.47 3.00
C PRO A 88 -0.08 -5.01 3.40
N ALA A 89 -0.21 -5.51 4.64
CA ALA A 89 -1.41 -6.17 5.16
C ALA A 89 -2.40 -5.22 5.86
#